data_AF-A0A1D6IU05-F1
#
_entry.id   AF-A0A1D6IU05-F1
#
_cell.length_a   1.000
_cell.length_b   1.000
_cell.length_c   1.000
_cell.angle_alpha   90.00
_cell.angle_beta   90.00
_cell.angle_gamma   90.00
#
_symmetry.space_group_name_H-M   'P 1'
#
loop_
_entity.id
_entity.type
_entity.pdbx_description
1 polymer ?
#
loop_
_entity_poly.entity_id
_entity_poly.type
_entity_poly.pdbx_seq_one_letter_code
_entity_poly.pdbx_strand_id
1 'polypeptide(L)'
;MNPYFVGILVPVAVSLLLRKRRKAQRMRGVPVEVGGEPGYAVRNYRFEQPVETHWEGVSTLADLFEQSCKEYVYMPLLGTRKLISRETEAAPGGRSFEKLHLGEYEWKCYAECFKSVCNFSSGLIRVGHQKNERVAIFAETRAEWQIGLQVFFFTLSFYR
;
A
#
# COMPACT_ATOMS: atom_id res chain seq x y z
N MET A 1 27.06 19.46 -50.68
CA MET A 1 26.03 19.30 -49.62
C MET A 1 25.51 20.68 -49.26
N ASN A 2 24.20 20.91 -49.38
CA ASN A 2 23.62 22.23 -49.16
C ASN A 2 23.64 22.57 -47.64
N PRO A 3 24.28 23.67 -47.22
CA PRO A 3 24.54 24.00 -45.80
C PRO A 3 23.26 24.13 -44.97
N TYR A 4 22.11 24.43 -45.60
CA TYR A 4 20.82 24.50 -44.93
C TYR A 4 20.34 23.14 -44.41
N PHE A 5 20.72 22.03 -45.05
CA PHE A 5 20.37 20.69 -44.54
C PHE A 5 21.09 20.37 -43.24
N VAL A 6 22.36 20.79 -43.10
CA VAL A 6 23.14 20.60 -41.87
C VAL A 6 22.53 21.43 -40.74
N GLY A 7 22.08 22.66 -41.04
CA GLY A 7 21.43 23.55 -40.10
C GLY A 7 20.09 23.06 -39.53
N ILE A 8 19.40 22.13 -40.21
CA ILE A 8 18.13 21.54 -39.76
C ILE A 8 18.32 20.13 -39.19
N LEU A 9 19.09 19.29 -39.88
CA LEU A 9 19.26 17.89 -39.48
C LEU A 9 20.02 17.76 -38.16
N VAL A 10 21.04 18.59 -37.91
CA VAL A 10 21.85 18.51 -36.69
C VAL A 10 21.03 18.88 -35.44
N PRO A 11 20.30 20.03 -35.39
CA PRO A 11 19.45 20.33 -34.24
C PRO A 11 18.33 19.31 -34.00
N VAL A 12 17.73 18.77 -35.06
CA VAL A 12 16.69 17.73 -34.94
C VAL A 12 17.27 16.43 -34.37
N ALA A 13 18.42 15.99 -34.88
CA ALA A 13 19.10 14.80 -34.37
C ALA A 13 19.51 14.98 -32.89
N VAL A 14 20.08 16.13 -32.54
CA VAL A 14 20.44 16.47 -31.15
C VAL A 14 19.20 16.51 -30.25
N SER A 15 18.10 17.11 -30.69
CA SER A 15 16.84 17.16 -29.95
C SER A 15 16.26 15.76 -29.71
N LEU A 16 16.28 14.89 -30.73
CA LEU A 16 15.84 13.50 -30.60
C LEU A 16 16.71 12.68 -29.64
N LEU A 17 18.03 12.89 -29.66
CA LEU A 17 18.98 12.27 -28.72
C LEU A 17 18.72 12.72 -27.28
N LEU A 18 18.55 14.03 -27.06
CA LEU A 18 18.23 14.59 -25.74
C LEU A 18 16.87 14.10 -25.22
N ARG A 19 15.87 13.95 -26.11
CA ARG A 19 14.54 13.41 -25.76
C ARG A 19 14.61 11.94 -25.36
N LYS A 20 15.38 11.11 -26.08
CA LYS A 20 15.62 9.71 -25.70
C LYS A 20 16.29 9.62 -24.32
N ARG A 21 17.32 10.44 -24.07
CA ARG A 21 18.04 10.47 -22.78
C ARG A 21 17.12 10.87 -21.62
N ARG A 22 16.30 11.91 -21.79
CA ARG A 22 15.30 12.31 -20.76
C ARG A 22 14.24 11.23 -20.50
N LYS A 23 13.80 10.50 -21.54
CA LYS A 23 12.83 9.40 -21.39
C LYS A 23 13.43 8.23 -20.60
N ALA A 24 14.67 7.84 -20.92
CA ALA A 24 15.40 6.80 -20.17
C ALA A 24 15.60 7.20 -18.71
N GLN A 25 15.97 8.46 -18.44
CA GLN A 25 16.18 8.98 -17.08
C GLN A 25 14.88 9.06 -16.26
N ARG A 26 13.70 9.06 -16.90
CA ARG A 26 12.39 9.02 -16.23
C ARG A 26 11.89 7.59 -15.96
N MET A 27 12.52 6.56 -16.51
CA MET A 27 12.13 5.18 -16.21
C MET A 27 12.53 4.86 -14.77
N ARG A 28 11.54 4.87 -13.88
CA ARG A 28 11.72 4.54 -12.45
C ARG A 28 11.72 3.02 -12.20
N GLY A 29 11.20 2.26 -13.14
CA GLY A 29 11.14 0.81 -13.11
C GLY A 29 12.13 0.20 -14.09
N VAL A 30 12.96 -0.72 -13.62
CA VAL A 30 13.88 -1.52 -14.43
C VAL A 30 13.25 -2.90 -14.58
N PRO A 31 12.94 -3.37 -15.81
CA PRO A 31 12.46 -4.73 -16.01
C PRO A 31 13.54 -5.74 -15.61
N VAL A 32 13.13 -6.83 -14.98
CA VAL A 32 14.00 -7.91 -14.53
C VAL A 32 13.42 -9.23 -15.02
N GLU A 33 14.29 -10.10 -15.52
CA GLU A 33 13.94 -11.48 -15.85
C GLU A 33 13.87 -12.28 -14.55
N VAL A 34 12.65 -12.63 -14.12
CA VAL A 34 12.41 -13.44 -12.92
C VAL A 34 11.45 -14.55 -13.28
N GLY A 35 11.79 -15.80 -12.93
CA GLY A 35 10.88 -16.94 -13.15
C GLY A 35 10.71 -17.40 -14.59
N GLY A 36 11.58 -16.97 -15.52
CA GLY A 36 11.57 -17.43 -16.92
C GLY A 36 10.58 -16.72 -17.84
N GLU A 37 9.79 -15.77 -17.32
CA GLU A 37 8.87 -14.96 -18.13
C GLU A 37 9.39 -13.51 -18.28
N PRO A 38 9.71 -13.07 -19.50
CA PRO A 38 10.30 -11.76 -19.72
C PRO A 38 9.31 -10.60 -19.50
N GLY A 39 9.76 -9.58 -18.77
CA GLY A 39 9.13 -8.25 -18.75
C GLY A 39 8.02 -7.99 -17.73
N TYR A 40 7.62 -8.96 -16.90
CA TYR A 40 6.58 -8.74 -15.87
C TYR A 40 7.14 -8.18 -14.56
N ALA A 41 8.30 -8.66 -14.12
CA ALA A 41 8.91 -8.18 -12.89
C ALA A 41 9.62 -6.84 -13.16
N VAL A 42 9.25 -5.82 -12.39
CA VAL A 42 9.85 -4.49 -12.47
C VAL A 42 10.41 -4.13 -11.11
N ARG A 43 11.72 -3.84 -11.04
CA ARG A 43 12.38 -3.37 -9.82
C ARG A 43 12.51 -1.86 -9.80
N ASN A 44 12.63 -1.30 -8.61
CA ASN A 44 13.01 0.11 -8.45
C ASN A 44 14.42 0.32 -8.99
N TYR A 45 14.62 1.33 -9.84
CA TYR A 45 15.95 1.64 -10.41
C TYR A 45 17.03 1.95 -9.36
N ARG A 46 16.64 2.37 -8.14
CA ARG A 46 17.56 2.76 -7.06
C ARG A 46 18.17 1.58 -6.31
N PHE A 47 17.54 0.42 -6.36
CA PHE A 47 17.95 -0.74 -5.58
C PHE A 47 18.10 -1.94 -6.50
N GLU A 48 19.25 -2.60 -6.44
CA GLU A 48 19.53 -3.81 -7.23
C GLU A 48 18.91 -5.06 -6.62
N GLN A 49 18.65 -5.03 -5.32
CA GLN A 49 18.04 -6.10 -4.54
C GLN A 49 16.77 -5.59 -3.84
N PRO A 50 15.84 -6.48 -3.44
CA PRO A 50 14.70 -6.11 -2.61
C PRO A 50 15.15 -5.35 -1.37
N VAL A 51 14.36 -4.37 -0.92
CA VAL A 51 14.65 -3.66 0.32
C VAL A 51 14.51 -4.66 1.46
N GLU A 52 15.62 -4.94 2.14
CA GLU A 52 15.63 -5.75 3.35
C GLU A 52 14.99 -4.95 4.49
N THR A 53 14.19 -5.63 5.30
CA THR A 53 13.65 -5.02 6.52
C THR A 53 14.73 -5.00 7.59
N HIS A 54 14.52 -4.25 8.67
CA HIS A 54 15.46 -4.26 9.80
C HIS A 54 15.60 -5.64 10.47
N TRP A 55 14.64 -6.54 10.23
CA TRP A 55 14.65 -7.90 10.77
C TRP A 55 15.14 -8.91 9.73
N GLU A 56 16.11 -9.72 10.14
CA GLU A 56 16.66 -10.81 9.34
C GLU A 56 15.59 -11.89 9.07
N GLY A 57 15.55 -12.41 7.85
CA GLY A 57 14.58 -13.45 7.44
C GLY A 57 13.17 -12.94 7.12
N VAL A 58 12.88 -11.65 7.31
CA VAL A 58 11.58 -11.06 6.96
C VAL A 58 11.59 -10.61 5.50
N SER A 59 10.81 -11.30 4.66
CA SER A 59 10.79 -11.09 3.20
C SER A 59 9.44 -10.62 2.65
N THR A 60 8.37 -10.68 3.46
CA THR A 60 7.02 -10.27 3.06
C THR A 60 6.42 -9.27 4.02
N LEU A 61 5.41 -8.53 3.57
CA LEU A 61 4.64 -7.62 4.42
C LEU A 61 3.90 -8.35 5.55
N ALA A 62 3.48 -9.59 5.32
CA ALA A 62 2.86 -10.43 6.34
C ALA A 62 3.88 -10.81 7.43
N ASP A 63 5.07 -11.26 7.04
CA ASP A 63 6.15 -11.59 7.97
C ASP A 63 6.55 -10.36 8.79
N LEU A 64 6.60 -9.18 8.15
CA LEU A 64 6.94 -7.92 8.79
C LEU A 64 5.91 -7.54 9.86
N PHE A 65 4.62 -7.68 9.53
CA PHE A 65 3.54 -7.40 10.48
C PHE A 65 3.53 -8.42 11.63
N GLU A 66 3.70 -9.71 11.33
CA GLU A 66 3.78 -10.76 12.35
C GLU A 66 4.95 -10.52 13.32
N GLN A 67 6.13 -10.21 12.77
CA GLN A 67 7.32 -9.89 13.56
C GLN A 67 7.09 -8.67 14.45
N SER A 68 6.48 -7.62 13.90
CA SER A 68 6.12 -6.41 14.68
C SER A 68 5.16 -6.74 15.82
N CYS A 69 4.16 -7.61 15.57
CA CYS A 69 3.20 -8.03 16.59
C CYS A 69 3.82 -8.91 17.69
N LYS A 70 4.86 -9.67 17.37
CA LYS A 70 5.63 -10.45 18.36
C LYS A 70 6.52 -9.57 19.23
N GLU A 71 7.15 -8.55 18.65
CA GLU A 71 8.05 -7.66 19.38
C GLU A 71 7.30 -6.69 20.31
N TYR A 72 6.20 -6.11 19.81
CA TYR A 72 5.50 -5.01 20.47
C TYR A 72 4.14 -5.40 21.07
N VAL A 73 3.98 -6.67 21.49
CA VAL A 73 2.73 -7.33 21.91
C VAL A 73 1.74 -6.40 22.63
N TYR A 74 2.18 -5.70 23.68
CA TYR A 74 1.33 -4.89 24.55
C TYR A 74 1.35 -3.39 24.24
N MET A 75 2.14 -2.95 23.27
CA MET A 75 2.21 -1.54 22.88
C MET A 75 0.92 -1.12 22.15
N PRO A 76 0.45 0.12 22.35
CA PRO A 76 -0.69 0.64 21.61
C PRO A 76 -0.35 0.78 20.12
N LEU A 77 -1.25 0.31 19.25
CA LEU A 77 -1.09 0.33 17.79
C LEU A 77 -2.16 1.19 17.10
N LEU A 78 -3.45 0.92 17.37
CA LEU A 78 -4.56 1.62 16.70
C LEU A 78 -5.42 2.36 17.73
N GLY A 79 -5.43 3.69 17.66
CA GLY A 79 -6.27 4.55 18.48
C GLY A 79 -7.58 4.92 17.76
N THR A 80 -8.71 4.77 18.43
CA THR A 80 -10.03 5.19 17.92
C THR A 80 -10.75 6.03 18.97
N ARG A 81 -11.36 7.15 18.56
CA ARG A 81 -12.20 7.93 19.47
C ARG A 81 -13.56 7.26 19.63
N LYS A 82 -13.97 7.06 20.88
CA LYS A 82 -15.30 6.52 21.18
C LYS A 82 -16.38 7.48 20.71
N LEU A 83 -17.35 6.99 19.93
CA LEU A 83 -18.53 7.78 19.60
C LEU A 83 -19.47 7.81 20.83
N ILE A 84 -19.72 9.00 21.37
CA ILE A 84 -20.63 9.20 22.51
C ILE A 84 -22.06 9.42 22.00
N SER A 85 -22.23 10.42 21.13
CA SER A 85 -23.55 10.74 20.57
C SER A 85 -23.41 11.38 19.18
N ARG A 86 -24.52 11.38 18.46
CA ARG A 86 -24.66 11.95 17.13
C ARG A 86 -25.88 12.85 17.14
N GLU A 87 -25.68 14.12 16.82
CA GLU A 87 -26.73 15.13 16.76
C GLU A 87 -26.84 15.67 15.34
N THR A 88 -28.05 15.95 14.89
CA THR A 88 -28.29 16.58 13.59
C THR A 88 -28.66 18.03 13.81
N GLU A 89 -27.77 18.94 13.42
CA GLU A 89 -28.00 20.38 13.54
C GLU A 89 -28.47 20.93 12.19
N ALA A 90 -29.56 21.71 12.20
CA ALA A 90 -30.02 22.44 11.04
C ALA A 90 -29.23 23.75 10.92
N ALA A 91 -28.46 23.90 9.83
CA ALA A 91 -27.78 25.16 9.55
C ALA A 91 -28.80 26.23 9.09
N PRO A 92 -28.52 27.54 9.31
CA PRO A 92 -29.32 28.62 8.75
C PRO A 92 -29.29 28.51 7.21
N GLY A 93 -30.39 28.03 6.61
CA GLY A 93 -30.45 27.68 5.19
C GLY A 93 -31.02 26.28 4.89
N GLY A 94 -31.43 25.51 5.91
CA GLY A 94 -32.15 24.24 5.73
C GLY A 94 -31.27 23.02 5.45
N ARG A 95 -29.95 23.21 5.32
CA ARG A 95 -28.99 22.11 5.24
C ARG A 95 -28.72 21.55 6.63
N SER A 96 -29.07 20.30 6.88
CA SER A 96 -28.69 19.60 8.10
C SER A 96 -27.26 19.07 7.99
N PHE A 97 -26.49 19.14 9.08
CA PHE A 97 -25.21 18.44 9.21
C PHE A 97 -25.19 17.58 10.46
N GLU A 98 -24.40 16.51 10.39
CA GLU A 98 -24.21 15.58 11.48
C GLU A 98 -23.04 16.04 12.34
N LYS A 99 -23.31 16.27 13.63
CA LYS A 99 -22.31 16.59 14.63
C LYS A 99 -22.07 15.37 15.50
N LEU A 100 -20.81 14.96 15.54
CA LEU A 100 -20.36 13.83 16.34
C LEU A 100 -19.79 14.32 17.66
N HIS A 101 -20.31 13.81 18.77
CA HIS A 101 -19.70 13.94 20.09
C HIS A 101 -18.80 12.75 20.31
N LEU A 102 -17.50 13.00 20.34
CA LEU A 102 -16.47 11.98 20.45
C LEU A 102 -15.82 12.06 21.83
N GLY A 103 -15.64 10.92 22.47
CA GLY A 103 -14.97 10.77 23.75
C GLY A 103 -13.46 10.63 23.61
N GLU A 104 -12.88 10.00 24.63
CA GLU A 104 -11.47 9.67 24.71
C GLU A 104 -11.05 8.62 23.68
N TYR A 105 -9.74 8.54 23.46
CA TYR A 105 -9.15 7.50 22.62
C TYR A 105 -9.11 6.17 23.36
N GLU A 106 -9.64 5.13 22.71
CA GLU A 106 -9.43 3.74 23.06
C GLU A 106 -8.36 3.17 22.12
N TRP A 107 -7.37 2.49 22.70
CA TRP A 107 -6.23 1.94 21.95
C TRP A 107 -6.30 0.43 21.91
N LYS A 108 -6.13 -0.14 20.71
CA LYS A 108 -5.85 -1.56 20.54
C LYS A 108 -4.35 -1.79 20.55
N CYS A 109 -3.89 -2.80 21.29
CA CYS A 109 -2.49 -3.20 21.25
C CYS A 109 -2.18 -4.09 20.03
N TYR A 110 -0.89 -4.34 19.79
CA TYR A 110 -0.45 -5.22 18.70
C TYR A 110 -1.06 -6.62 18.78
N ALA A 111 -1.16 -7.22 19.97
CA ALA A 111 -1.73 -8.55 20.16
C ALA A 111 -3.22 -8.61 19.77
N GLU A 112 -4.00 -7.59 20.14
CA GLU A 112 -5.43 -7.50 19.80
C GLU A 112 -5.64 -7.28 18.31
N CYS A 113 -4.80 -6.44 17.69
CA CYS A 113 -4.82 -6.23 16.25
C CYS A 113 -4.44 -7.51 15.49
N PHE A 114 -3.38 -8.20 15.92
CA PHE A 114 -2.96 -9.47 15.34
C PHE A 114 -4.06 -10.54 15.41
N LYS A 115 -4.67 -10.70 16.59
CA LYS A 115 -5.82 -11.59 16.78
C LYS A 115 -6.98 -11.24 15.83
N SER A 116 -7.27 -9.95 15.67
CA SER A 116 -8.31 -9.47 14.75
C SER A 116 -7.98 -9.82 13.29
N VAL A 117 -6.73 -9.62 12.87
CA VAL A 117 -6.24 -9.98 11.53
C VAL A 117 -6.34 -11.49 11.28
N CYS A 118 -5.90 -12.33 12.23
CA CYS A 118 -5.99 -13.79 12.09
C CYS A 118 -7.44 -14.29 11.98
N ASN A 119 -8.34 -13.78 12.84
CA ASN A 119 -9.75 -14.14 12.81
C ASN A 119 -10.43 -13.72 11.51
N PHE A 120 -10.16 -12.49 11.04
CA PHE A 120 -10.74 -12.00 9.79
C PHE A 120 -10.18 -12.76 8.58
N SER A 121 -8.87 -13.01 8.52
CA SER A 121 -8.23 -13.85 7.47
C SER A 121 -8.86 -15.24 7.41
N SER A 122 -9.07 -15.88 8.57
CA SER A 122 -9.71 -17.20 8.65
C SER A 122 -11.17 -17.16 8.16
N GLY A 123 -11.89 -16.08 8.47
CA GLY A 123 -13.24 -15.84 7.97
C GLY A 123 -13.30 -15.71 6.45
N LEU A 124 -12.35 -14.97 5.85
CA LEU A 124 -12.25 -14.81 4.39
C LEU A 124 -12.01 -16.15 3.68
N ILE A 125 -11.08 -16.96 4.19
CA ILE A 125 -10.81 -18.30 3.65
C ILE A 125 -12.09 -19.15 3.74
N ARG A 126 -12.80 -19.09 4.86
CA ARG A 126 -14.04 -19.85 5.07
C ARG A 126 -15.18 -19.46 4.13
N VAL A 127 -15.28 -18.20 3.71
CA VAL A 127 -16.28 -17.76 2.72
C VAL A 127 -15.86 -18.04 1.26
N GLY A 128 -14.68 -18.62 1.05
CA GLY A 128 -14.22 -19.08 -0.26
C GLY A 128 -13.27 -18.14 -0.98
N HIS A 129 -12.70 -17.13 -0.31
CA HIS A 129 -11.73 -16.23 -0.92
C HIS A 129 -10.45 -16.98 -1.31
N GLN A 130 -10.03 -16.86 -2.57
CA GLN A 130 -8.89 -17.60 -3.12
C GLN A 130 -7.61 -16.78 -3.21
N LYS A 131 -6.47 -17.47 -3.31
CA LYS A 131 -5.17 -16.84 -3.58
C LYS A 131 -5.22 -15.99 -4.85
N ASN A 132 -4.65 -14.79 -4.79
CA ASN A 132 -4.58 -13.82 -5.89
C ASN A 132 -5.94 -13.28 -6.38
N GLU A 133 -7.02 -13.51 -5.63
CA GLU A 133 -8.30 -12.89 -5.91
C GLU A 133 -8.29 -11.41 -5.48
N ARG A 134 -8.98 -10.56 -6.24
CA ARG A 134 -8.96 -9.11 -6.04
C ARG A 134 -10.05 -8.69 -5.05
N VAL A 135 -9.71 -7.79 -4.13
CA VAL A 135 -10.65 -7.22 -3.18
C VAL A 135 -10.62 -5.70 -3.25
N ALA A 136 -11.79 -5.09 -3.13
CA ALA A 136 -11.94 -3.64 -3.02
C ALA A 136 -12.36 -3.30 -1.57
N ILE A 137 -11.63 -2.37 -0.95
CA ILE A 137 -11.96 -1.84 0.38
C ILE A 137 -12.49 -0.42 0.20
N PHE A 138 -13.74 -0.20 0.60
CA PHE A 138 -14.34 1.13 0.67
C PHE A 138 -14.62 1.49 2.12
N ALA A 139 -13.68 2.21 2.73
CA ALA A 139 -13.80 2.69 4.09
C ALA A 139 -12.96 3.95 4.30
N GLU A 140 -13.30 4.72 5.33
CA GLU A 140 -12.48 5.83 5.83
C GLU A 140 -11.22 5.31 6.53
N THR A 141 -10.25 6.19 6.78
CA THR A 141 -9.02 5.88 7.52
C THR A 141 -9.32 5.60 9.00
N ARG A 142 -9.83 4.41 9.30
CA ARG A 142 -10.16 3.91 10.64
C ARG A 142 -9.35 2.66 11.00
N ALA A 143 -9.38 2.25 12.26
CA ALA A 143 -8.67 1.06 12.73
C ALA A 143 -9.06 -0.19 11.94
N GLU A 144 -10.36 -0.34 11.62
CA GLU A 144 -10.89 -1.46 10.84
C GLU A 144 -10.34 -1.49 9.42
N TRP A 145 -10.14 -0.31 8.80
CA TRP A 145 -9.53 -0.22 7.48
C TRP A 145 -8.09 -0.71 7.50
N GLN A 146 -7.30 -0.29 8.50
CA GLN A 146 -5.92 -0.75 8.64
C GLN A 146 -5.82 -2.25 8.93
N ILE A 147 -6.71 -2.78 9.79
CA ILE A 147 -6.81 -4.23 10.06
C ILE A 147 -7.17 -4.97 8.77
N GLY A 148 -8.16 -4.49 8.03
CA GLY A 148 -8.56 -5.07 6.74
C GLY A 148 -7.41 -5.09 5.74
N LEU A 149 -6.61 -4.03 5.67
CA LEU A 149 -5.41 -3.98 4.82
C LEU A 149 -4.42 -5.11 5.18
N GLN A 150 -4.13 -5.32 6.47
CA GLN A 150 -3.19 -6.36 6.91
C GLN A 150 -3.69 -7.77 6.59
N VAL A 151 -5.00 -8.01 6.66
CA VAL A 151 -5.63 -9.31 6.35
C VAL A 151 -5.31 -9.80 4.94
N PHE A 152 -5.23 -8.90 3.94
CA PHE A 152 -4.94 -9.29 2.56
C PHE A 152 -3.46 -9.64 2.33
N PHE A 153 -2.55 -9.08 3.13
CA PHE A 153 -1.17 -9.56 3.14
C PHE A 153 -1.07 -10.90 3.87
N PHE A 154 -1.82 -11.08 4.95
CA PHE A 154 -1.75 -12.26 5.81
C PHE A 154 -2.39 -13.51 5.19
N THR A 155 -3.48 -13.36 4.43
CA THR A 155 -4.12 -14.46 3.69
C THR A 155 -3.19 -15.11 2.66
N LEU A 156 -2.24 -14.35 2.08
CA LEU A 156 -1.22 -14.92 1.19
C LEU A 156 -0.27 -15.90 1.91
N SER A 157 -0.02 -15.70 3.20
CA SER A 157 0.84 -16.61 4.00
C SER A 157 0.16 -17.95 4.28
N PHE A 158 -1.17 -18.03 4.36
CA PHE A 158 -1.88 -19.32 4.51
C PHE A 158 -1.84 -20.18 3.24
N TYR A 159 -1.52 -19.59 2.09
CA TYR A 159 -1.40 -20.28 0.81
C TYR A 159 0.07 -20.56 0.42
N ARG A 160 1.01 -20.39 1.34
CA ARG A 160 2.40 -20.86 1.22
C ARG A 160 2.52 -22.22 1.91
#